data_AF-A0A822F6M1-F1
#
_entry.id   AF-A0A822F6M1-F1
#
_cell.length_a   1.000
_cell.length_b   1.000
_cell.length_c   1.000
_cell.angle_alpha   90.00
_cell.angle_beta   90.00
_cell.angle_gamma   90.00
#
_symmetry.space_group_name_H-M   'P 1'
#
loop_
_entity.id
_entity.type
_entity.pdbx_description
1 polymer ?
#
loop_
_entity_poly.entity_id
_entity_poly.type
_entity_poly.pdbx_seq_one_letter_code
_entity_poly.pdbx_strand_id
1 'polypeptide(L)'
;MMSLVNRLIGVNSRFVAEYMIEHLHIPNDGTCSTIGIIGSGAIGSRIAYRLCRAKHNVNVYSPSLTDPDETVRNKIRRRKGIASSNINISMTPEQAVRNATHVILAFDADRVTNINEQLSKEFFQIIPSGARLVSVTEFRAFAPGALDVLIERVRQGQISARLDSHAFDLITIKDPPKELEAVSAAMTVPGCSETMDQAAFVLLANVVLEQSFKSPLPFLIDSSRKNEEITIIGAGIMGLVTAFFLSESGYKVTIIDEHNRPEANNEFNQNEISCRGTTLDGCDARHASITETMPHAVFYRIDSLRKYPLDNGGWRIIHDQFNNRELVWIDRFTELAGYPELVVNLFNRFISNINRCGIKLCDHISQNYPNVVKDTIKNRLIIRVCPSLTSLNTVSSFQTKYHTNEDNLQILSHSQVLEKIPCLVLADEDAAGIEVPGFTINDVKLCHNMIEFLENNPNVKFKWLTQVRSIDNISSSKIIFTSSLNQLDCPLLDNVSLAVQGVLGCWTKLPNVHLIKNGFKIVEKDPIGVINVTPSYNEQYLYVTGCFAFFGQRGVVQSPYLNQLIDLFYST
;
A
#
# COMPACT_ATOMS: atom_id res chain seq x y z
N MET A 1 -9.44 -15.87 18.67
CA MET A 1 -8.89 -16.52 17.46
C MET A 1 -9.94 -16.64 16.36
N MET A 2 -11.13 -17.22 16.60
CA MET A 2 -12.22 -17.27 15.59
C MET A 2 -12.65 -15.90 15.04
N SER A 3 -12.72 -14.85 15.89
CA SER A 3 -13.00 -13.47 15.42
C SER A 3 -11.87 -12.83 14.58
N LEU A 4 -10.67 -13.39 14.63
CA LEU A 4 -9.52 -12.99 13.81
C LEU A 4 -9.51 -13.75 12.47
N VAL A 5 -9.92 -15.03 12.45
CA VAL A 5 -10.03 -15.84 11.23
C VAL A 5 -11.17 -15.35 10.32
N ASN A 6 -12.30 -14.90 10.89
CA ASN A 6 -13.38 -14.25 10.14
C ASN A 6 -12.94 -12.94 9.43
N ARG A 7 -11.73 -12.44 9.73
CA ARG A 7 -11.11 -11.29 9.07
C ARG A 7 -10.15 -11.69 7.96
N LEU A 8 -10.23 -12.90 7.41
CA LEU A 8 -9.44 -13.34 6.23
C LEU A 8 -10.26 -13.40 4.92
N ILE A 9 -11.46 -12.80 4.90
CA ILE A 9 -12.37 -12.81 3.74
C ILE A 9 -11.72 -12.15 2.51
N GLY A 10 -11.60 -12.92 1.43
CA GLY A 10 -11.14 -12.44 0.14
C GLY A 10 -9.62 -12.39 -0.02
N VAL A 11 -8.82 -12.85 0.95
CA VAL A 11 -7.35 -12.91 0.91
C VAL A 11 -6.83 -13.63 -0.35
N ASN A 12 -7.52 -14.68 -0.78
CA ASN A 12 -7.16 -15.46 -1.96
C ASN A 12 -7.95 -15.06 -3.23
N SER A 13 -8.77 -14.01 -3.17
CA SER A 13 -9.71 -13.65 -4.24
C SER A 13 -9.07 -13.40 -5.60
N ARG A 14 -7.78 -13.01 -5.64
CA ARG A 14 -7.03 -12.85 -6.88
C ARG A 14 -6.85 -14.17 -7.61
N PHE A 15 -6.35 -15.19 -6.92
CA PHE A 15 -6.06 -16.50 -7.51
C PHE A 15 -7.34 -17.20 -7.93
N VAL A 16 -8.41 -17.04 -7.15
CA VAL A 16 -9.74 -17.49 -7.55
C VAL A 16 -10.24 -16.75 -8.79
N ALA A 17 -10.04 -15.43 -8.89
CA ALA A 17 -10.39 -14.67 -10.09
C ALA A 17 -9.59 -15.10 -11.33
N GLU A 18 -8.29 -15.35 -11.18
CA GLU A 18 -7.40 -15.87 -12.24
C GLU A 18 -7.87 -17.23 -12.72
N TYR A 19 -8.09 -18.15 -11.78
CA TYR A 19 -8.64 -19.47 -12.03
C TYR A 19 -9.96 -19.41 -12.78
N MET A 20 -10.90 -18.55 -12.35
CA MET A 20 -12.18 -18.41 -13.04
C MET A 20 -12.01 -17.91 -14.48
N ILE A 21 -11.15 -16.91 -14.71
CA ILE A 21 -10.90 -16.35 -16.06
C ILE A 21 -10.32 -17.42 -16.99
N GLU A 22 -9.35 -18.20 -16.52
CA GLU A 22 -8.75 -19.30 -17.28
C GLU A 22 -9.83 -20.29 -17.75
N HIS A 23 -10.76 -20.64 -16.85
CA HIS A 23 -11.82 -21.59 -17.15
C HIS A 23 -12.99 -21.01 -17.94
N LEU A 24 -13.01 -19.71 -18.25
CA LEU A 24 -13.98 -19.15 -19.20
C LEU A 24 -13.63 -19.53 -20.65
N HIS A 25 -12.39 -19.95 -20.94
CA HIS A 25 -11.93 -20.27 -22.29
C HIS A 25 -12.21 -19.15 -23.31
N ILE A 26 -12.08 -17.90 -22.88
CA ILE A 26 -12.26 -16.74 -23.78
C ILE A 26 -11.17 -16.79 -24.86
N PRO A 27 -11.52 -16.70 -26.15
CA PRO A 27 -10.53 -16.71 -27.21
C PRO A 27 -9.52 -15.56 -27.08
N ASN A 28 -8.23 -15.88 -27.19
CA ASN A 28 -7.15 -14.89 -27.21
C ASN A 28 -6.95 -14.24 -28.59
N ASP A 29 -7.89 -14.41 -29.51
CA ASP A 29 -7.84 -13.92 -30.90
C ASP A 29 -8.28 -12.45 -31.04
N GLY A 30 -8.58 -11.78 -29.92
CA GLY A 30 -9.05 -10.40 -29.88
C GLY A 30 -10.56 -10.25 -30.08
N THR A 31 -11.31 -11.35 -30.16
CA THR A 31 -12.78 -11.29 -30.21
C THR A 31 -13.37 -10.69 -28.93
N CYS A 32 -14.29 -9.74 -29.12
CA CYS A 32 -14.97 -9.08 -28.00
C CYS A 32 -16.12 -9.96 -27.51
N SER A 33 -15.92 -10.64 -26.38
CA SER A 33 -16.99 -11.36 -25.67
C SER A 33 -17.85 -10.43 -24.80
N THR A 34 -19.12 -10.81 -24.60
CA THR A 34 -20.00 -10.20 -23.59
C THR A 34 -20.03 -11.07 -22.34
N ILE A 35 -19.66 -10.50 -21.20
CA ILE A 35 -19.48 -11.21 -19.93
C ILE A 35 -20.52 -10.73 -18.93
N GLY A 36 -21.35 -11.64 -18.42
CA GLY A 36 -22.27 -11.37 -17.32
C GLY A 36 -21.67 -11.82 -15.99
N ILE A 37 -21.57 -10.93 -15.00
CA ILE A 37 -20.98 -11.23 -13.69
C ILE A 37 -22.03 -10.99 -12.60
N ILE A 38 -22.36 -12.04 -11.85
CA ILE A 38 -23.20 -11.97 -10.66
C ILE A 38 -22.29 -11.96 -9.43
N GLY A 39 -22.28 -10.84 -8.72
CA GLY A 39 -21.41 -10.60 -7.58
C GLY A 39 -20.31 -9.59 -7.90
N SER A 40 -20.30 -8.48 -7.17
CA SER A 40 -19.21 -7.50 -7.22
C SER A 40 -18.28 -7.59 -6.01
N GLY A 41 -18.17 -8.78 -5.41
CA GLY A 41 -17.23 -9.03 -4.32
C GLY A 41 -15.78 -8.93 -4.76
N ALA A 42 -14.86 -9.32 -3.87
CA ALA A 42 -13.42 -9.25 -4.15
C ALA A 42 -13.01 -10.04 -5.41
N ILE A 43 -13.67 -11.18 -5.70
CA ILE A 43 -13.42 -11.98 -6.90
C ILE A 43 -14.03 -11.30 -8.12
N GLY A 44 -15.34 -11.07 -8.12
CA GLY A 44 -16.06 -10.53 -9.28
C GLY A 44 -15.58 -9.16 -9.76
N SER A 45 -15.20 -8.25 -8.85
CA SER A 45 -14.68 -6.94 -9.25
C SER A 45 -13.31 -7.03 -9.94
N ARG A 46 -12.45 -7.98 -9.53
CA ARG A 46 -11.16 -8.25 -10.19
C ARG A 46 -11.35 -8.83 -11.58
N ILE A 47 -12.30 -9.77 -11.72
CA ILE A 47 -12.63 -10.34 -13.02
C ILE A 47 -13.17 -9.26 -13.95
N ALA A 48 -14.13 -8.46 -13.48
CA ALA A 48 -14.70 -7.34 -14.25
C ALA A 48 -13.62 -6.38 -14.75
N TYR A 49 -12.71 -5.96 -13.86
CA TYR A 49 -11.61 -5.06 -14.21
C TYR A 49 -10.67 -5.69 -15.26
N ARG A 50 -10.26 -6.95 -15.10
CA ARG A 50 -9.36 -7.63 -16.05
C ARG A 50 -9.98 -7.83 -17.41
N LEU A 51 -11.22 -8.34 -17.47
CA LEU A 51 -11.90 -8.59 -18.75
C LEU A 51 -12.23 -7.29 -19.49
N CYS A 52 -12.59 -6.23 -18.75
CA CYS A 52 -12.75 -4.90 -19.34
C CYS A 52 -11.45 -4.38 -19.97
N ARG A 53 -10.29 -4.64 -19.36
CA ARG A 53 -8.98 -4.26 -19.93
C ARG A 53 -8.60 -5.09 -21.15
N ALA A 54 -9.03 -6.34 -21.21
CA ALA A 54 -8.96 -7.18 -22.39
C ALA A 54 -9.99 -6.79 -23.47
N LYS A 55 -10.66 -5.63 -23.32
CA LYS A 55 -11.64 -5.06 -24.26
C LYS A 55 -12.91 -5.89 -24.43
N HIS A 56 -13.28 -6.69 -23.42
CA HIS A 56 -14.58 -7.36 -23.38
C HIS A 56 -15.67 -6.43 -22.83
N ASN A 57 -16.92 -6.67 -23.25
CA ASN A 57 -18.08 -5.97 -22.72
C ASN A 57 -18.51 -6.65 -21.41
N VAL A 58 -18.42 -5.95 -20.29
CA VAL A 58 -18.69 -6.54 -18.98
C VAL A 58 -19.97 -5.95 -18.38
N ASN A 59 -20.93 -6.81 -18.07
CA ASN A 59 -22.14 -6.46 -17.33
C ASN A 59 -22.04 -7.04 -15.91
N VAL A 60 -22.14 -6.20 -14.89
CA VAL A 60 -22.02 -6.61 -13.49
C VAL A 60 -23.32 -6.34 -12.75
N TYR A 61 -23.86 -7.36 -12.10
CA TYR A 61 -24.93 -7.22 -11.12
C TYR A 61 -24.40 -7.50 -9.71
N SER A 62 -24.85 -6.68 -8.76
CA SER A 62 -24.65 -6.90 -7.33
C SER A 62 -25.62 -5.99 -6.57
N PRO A 63 -26.29 -6.45 -5.49
CA PRO A 63 -27.22 -5.60 -4.74
C PRO A 63 -26.59 -4.28 -4.25
N SER A 64 -25.32 -4.32 -3.84
CA SER A 64 -24.58 -3.11 -3.42
C SER A 64 -24.35 -2.09 -4.54
N LEU A 65 -24.60 -2.45 -5.81
CA LEU A 65 -24.43 -1.57 -6.97
C LEU A 65 -25.76 -1.05 -7.52
N THR A 66 -26.89 -1.53 -7.01
CA THR A 66 -28.23 -1.13 -7.43
C THR A 66 -28.86 -0.09 -6.50
N ASP A 67 -28.04 0.56 -5.66
CA ASP A 67 -28.48 1.68 -4.81
C ASP A 67 -29.13 2.74 -5.69
N PRO A 68 -30.32 3.28 -5.36
CA PRO A 68 -30.99 4.28 -6.19
C PRO A 68 -30.18 5.59 -6.32
N ASP A 69 -29.32 5.92 -5.36
CA ASP A 69 -28.45 7.09 -5.41
C ASP A 69 -27.22 6.86 -6.29
N GLU A 70 -27.14 7.60 -7.39
CA GLU A 70 -26.02 7.53 -8.34
C GLU A 70 -24.66 7.88 -7.71
N THR A 71 -24.63 8.80 -6.75
CA THR A 71 -23.42 9.22 -6.06
C THR A 71 -22.87 8.05 -5.23
N VAL A 72 -23.76 7.36 -4.51
CA VAL A 72 -23.41 6.16 -3.74
C VAL A 72 -22.93 5.05 -4.67
N ARG A 73 -23.65 4.77 -5.77
CA ARG A 73 -23.21 3.79 -6.78
C ARG A 73 -21.84 4.11 -7.32
N ASN A 74 -21.58 5.35 -7.74
CA ASN A 74 -20.29 5.75 -8.31
C ASN A 74 -19.16 5.67 -7.28
N LYS A 75 -19.42 5.99 -6.01
CA LYS A 75 -18.47 5.79 -4.92
C LYS A 75 -18.12 4.31 -4.73
N ILE A 76 -19.11 3.43 -4.78
CA ILE A 76 -18.91 1.98 -4.66
C ILE A 76 -18.14 1.44 -5.89
N ARG A 77 -18.49 1.88 -7.10
CA ARG A 77 -17.77 1.50 -8.34
C ARG A 77 -16.30 1.88 -8.27
N ARG A 78 -15.98 3.10 -7.82
CA ARG A 78 -14.59 3.56 -7.66
C ARG A 78 -13.84 2.73 -6.62
N ARG A 79 -14.45 2.48 -5.45
CA ARG A 79 -13.85 1.62 -4.40
C ARG A 79 -13.57 0.21 -4.88
N LYS A 80 -14.45 -0.35 -5.72
CA LYS A 80 -14.33 -1.69 -6.30
C LYS A 80 -13.51 -1.74 -7.60
N GLY A 81 -13.07 -0.58 -8.13
CA GLY A 81 -12.25 -0.50 -9.35
C GLY A 81 -13.00 -0.83 -10.64
N ILE A 82 -14.33 -0.72 -10.62
CA ILE A 82 -15.21 -1.04 -11.75
C ILE A 82 -15.92 0.22 -12.30
N ALA A 83 -15.26 1.37 -12.18
CA ALA A 83 -15.76 2.65 -12.68
C ALA A 83 -15.47 2.88 -14.18
N SER A 84 -15.02 1.85 -14.91
CA SER A 84 -14.77 1.93 -16.35
C SER A 84 -16.06 2.11 -17.14
N SER A 85 -16.00 2.86 -18.24
CA SER A 85 -17.12 3.03 -19.18
C SER A 85 -17.53 1.72 -19.86
N ASN A 86 -16.61 0.75 -19.95
CA ASN A 86 -16.87 -0.56 -20.57
C ASN A 86 -17.41 -1.59 -19.56
N ILE A 87 -17.68 -1.17 -18.31
CA ILE A 87 -18.35 -1.98 -17.30
C ILE A 87 -19.73 -1.40 -17.06
N ASN A 88 -20.74 -2.10 -17.56
CA ASN A 88 -22.15 -1.78 -17.37
C ASN A 88 -22.62 -2.34 -16.03
N ILE A 89 -23.36 -1.54 -15.27
CA ILE A 89 -24.00 -2.00 -14.03
C ILE A 89 -25.44 -2.39 -14.35
N SER A 90 -25.77 -3.64 -14.12
CA SER A 90 -27.11 -4.18 -14.33
C SER A 90 -27.95 -4.01 -13.07
N MET A 91 -29.25 -3.73 -13.23
CA MET A 91 -30.18 -3.55 -12.10
C MET A 91 -30.75 -4.88 -11.59
N THR A 92 -30.68 -5.94 -12.39
CA THR A 92 -31.08 -7.30 -12.01
C THR A 92 -30.06 -8.35 -12.48
N PRO A 93 -30.02 -9.55 -11.89
CA PRO A 93 -29.17 -10.65 -12.36
C PRO A 93 -29.44 -11.00 -13.83
N GLU A 94 -30.70 -11.03 -14.25
CA GLU A 94 -31.14 -11.38 -15.60
C GLU A 94 -30.62 -10.38 -16.63
N GLN A 95 -30.64 -9.08 -16.29
CA GLN A 95 -30.09 -8.04 -17.16
C GLN A 95 -28.59 -8.23 -17.39
N ALA A 96 -27.84 -8.73 -16.40
CA ALA A 96 -26.41 -8.97 -16.54
C ALA A 96 -26.10 -10.11 -17.51
N VAL A 97 -26.95 -11.15 -17.57
CA VAL A 97 -26.66 -12.39 -18.32
C VAL A 97 -27.41 -12.52 -19.65
N ARG A 98 -28.47 -11.73 -19.90
CA ARG A 98 -29.36 -11.90 -21.07
C ARG A 98 -28.67 -11.99 -22.42
N ASN A 99 -27.55 -11.28 -22.61
CA ASN A 99 -26.78 -11.28 -23.86
C ASN A 99 -25.34 -11.77 -23.65
N ALA A 100 -25.09 -12.45 -22.52
CA ALA A 100 -23.76 -12.88 -22.15
C ALA A 100 -23.36 -14.15 -22.89
N THR A 101 -22.21 -14.09 -23.55
CA THR A 101 -21.50 -15.27 -24.09
C THR A 101 -20.82 -16.07 -22.98
N HIS A 102 -20.51 -15.42 -21.86
CA HIS A 102 -19.87 -16.03 -20.70
C HIS A 102 -20.52 -15.50 -19.42
N VAL A 103 -20.80 -16.38 -18.47
CA VAL A 103 -21.46 -16.06 -17.20
C VAL A 103 -20.57 -16.44 -16.03
N ILE A 104 -20.45 -15.55 -15.06
CA ILE A 104 -19.63 -15.71 -13.86
C ILE A 104 -20.52 -15.56 -12.64
N LEU A 105 -20.47 -16.55 -11.75
CA LEU A 105 -21.13 -16.47 -10.44
C LEU A 105 -20.03 -16.43 -9.37
N ALA A 106 -19.87 -15.27 -8.71
CA ALA A 106 -18.79 -15.02 -7.75
C ALA A 106 -19.28 -14.14 -6.59
N PHE A 107 -20.23 -14.67 -5.81
CA PHE A 107 -20.76 -14.03 -4.61
C PHE A 107 -20.89 -15.01 -3.45
N ASP A 108 -20.88 -14.44 -2.25
CA ASP A 108 -21.03 -15.13 -0.96
C ASP A 108 -22.52 -15.36 -0.69
N ALA A 109 -22.92 -16.63 -0.56
CA ALA A 109 -24.31 -17.01 -0.36
C ALA A 109 -24.91 -16.36 0.91
N ASP A 110 -24.13 -16.18 1.98
CA ASP A 110 -24.62 -15.64 3.25
C ASP A 110 -24.92 -14.14 3.19
N ARG A 111 -24.42 -13.45 2.15
CA ARG A 111 -24.63 -12.00 1.96
C ARG A 111 -25.84 -11.67 1.11
N VAL A 112 -26.54 -12.69 0.61
CA VAL A 112 -27.72 -12.50 -0.22
C VAL A 112 -28.96 -12.64 0.66
N THR A 113 -29.62 -11.52 0.93
CA THR A 113 -30.82 -11.48 1.78
C THR A 113 -32.01 -12.22 1.18
N ASN A 114 -32.06 -12.36 -0.16
CA ASN A 114 -33.07 -13.12 -0.90
C ASN A 114 -32.40 -14.10 -1.87
N ILE A 115 -31.82 -15.18 -1.34
CA ILE A 115 -31.16 -16.23 -2.13
C ILE A 115 -32.08 -16.74 -3.25
N ASN A 116 -33.38 -16.88 -2.96
CA ASN A 116 -34.38 -17.39 -3.90
C ASN A 116 -34.60 -16.50 -5.13
N GLU A 117 -34.19 -15.23 -5.09
CA GLU A 117 -34.41 -14.28 -6.18
C GLU A 117 -33.21 -14.15 -7.12
N GLN A 118 -31.99 -14.46 -6.68
CA GLN A 118 -30.78 -14.18 -7.49
C GLN A 118 -30.41 -15.30 -8.47
N LEU A 119 -30.50 -16.55 -8.04
CA LEU A 119 -30.23 -17.74 -8.86
C LEU A 119 -31.49 -18.61 -8.95
N SER A 120 -32.56 -18.00 -9.47
CA SER A 120 -33.85 -18.65 -9.70
C SER A 120 -33.82 -19.61 -10.90
N LYS A 121 -34.90 -20.35 -11.12
CA LYS A 121 -35.05 -21.19 -12.32
C LYS A 121 -35.07 -20.33 -13.58
N GLU A 122 -35.74 -19.18 -13.50
CA GLU A 122 -35.89 -18.19 -14.56
C GLU A 122 -34.54 -17.58 -14.95
N PHE A 123 -33.67 -17.32 -13.95
CA PHE A 123 -32.31 -16.84 -14.19
C PHE A 123 -31.53 -17.76 -15.13
N PHE A 124 -31.52 -19.07 -14.86
CA PHE A 124 -30.80 -20.04 -15.70
C PHE A 124 -31.47 -20.27 -17.06
N GLN A 125 -32.77 -20.00 -17.20
CA GLN A 125 -33.46 -20.07 -18.49
C GLN A 125 -33.09 -18.91 -19.42
N ILE A 126 -32.75 -17.75 -18.87
CA ILE A 126 -32.42 -16.52 -19.63
C ILE A 126 -30.99 -16.54 -20.17
N ILE A 127 -30.10 -17.38 -19.63
CA ILE A 127 -28.73 -17.51 -20.14
C ILE A 127 -28.77 -17.97 -21.60
N PRO A 128 -28.11 -17.26 -22.54
CA PRO A 128 -28.11 -17.63 -23.95
C PRO A 128 -27.60 -19.05 -24.22
N SER A 129 -28.16 -19.69 -25.25
CA SER A 129 -27.59 -20.95 -25.75
C SER A 129 -26.18 -20.71 -26.32
N GLY A 130 -25.27 -21.67 -26.10
CA GLY A 130 -23.85 -21.56 -26.41
C GLY A 130 -23.02 -20.85 -25.34
N ALA A 131 -23.64 -20.28 -24.30
CA ALA A 131 -22.90 -19.59 -23.24
C ALA A 131 -22.09 -20.57 -22.38
N ARG A 132 -20.96 -20.08 -21.85
CA ARG A 132 -20.15 -20.78 -20.86
C ARG A 132 -20.31 -20.16 -19.48
N LEU A 133 -20.68 -20.97 -18.48
CA LEU A 133 -20.84 -20.55 -17.10
C LEU A 133 -19.68 -21.05 -16.23
N VAL A 134 -19.12 -20.19 -15.40
CA VAL A 134 -18.14 -20.56 -14.36
C VAL A 134 -18.63 -20.03 -13.01
N SER A 135 -18.76 -20.90 -12.03
CA SER A 135 -19.23 -20.56 -10.68
C SER A 135 -18.22 -20.98 -9.62
N VAL A 136 -17.99 -20.11 -8.65
CA VAL A 136 -17.32 -20.41 -7.36
C VAL A 136 -18.27 -20.17 -6.18
N THR A 137 -19.57 -20.08 -6.45
CA THR A 137 -20.62 -19.78 -5.47
C THR A 137 -21.18 -21.07 -4.88
N GLU A 138 -21.42 -21.09 -3.57
CA GLU A 138 -21.91 -22.26 -2.86
C GLU A 138 -23.33 -22.66 -3.32
N PHE A 139 -23.65 -23.96 -3.32
CA PHE A 139 -24.92 -24.45 -3.89
C PHE A 139 -26.15 -23.99 -3.12
N ARG A 140 -25.99 -23.65 -1.84
CA ARG A 140 -27.04 -23.01 -1.03
C ARG A 140 -27.51 -21.65 -1.56
N ALA A 141 -26.75 -21.00 -2.46
CA ALA A 141 -27.18 -19.77 -3.13
C ALA A 141 -28.18 -20.02 -4.27
N PHE A 142 -28.39 -21.27 -4.67
CA PHE A 142 -29.31 -21.64 -5.76
C PHE A 142 -30.71 -21.80 -5.18
N ALA A 143 -31.70 -21.16 -5.80
CA ALA A 143 -33.09 -21.37 -5.41
C ALA A 143 -33.48 -22.85 -5.60
N PRO A 144 -34.47 -23.37 -4.85
CA PRO A 144 -34.92 -24.75 -4.99
C PRO A 144 -35.22 -25.15 -6.44
N GLY A 145 -34.52 -26.17 -6.94
CA GLY A 145 -34.63 -26.68 -8.31
C GLY A 145 -33.96 -25.83 -9.40
N ALA A 146 -33.26 -24.75 -9.07
CA ALA A 146 -32.51 -23.96 -10.04
C ALA A 146 -31.26 -24.70 -10.55
N LEU A 147 -30.58 -25.44 -9.68
CA LEU A 147 -29.47 -26.30 -10.06
C LEU A 147 -29.91 -27.41 -11.04
N ASP A 148 -31.11 -27.97 -10.85
CA ASP A 148 -31.68 -28.98 -11.78
C ASP A 148 -31.91 -28.39 -13.17
N VAL A 149 -32.42 -27.15 -13.25
CA VAL A 149 -32.60 -26.43 -14.52
C VAL A 149 -31.25 -26.19 -15.20
N LEU A 150 -30.23 -25.78 -14.45
CA LEU A 150 -28.88 -25.61 -14.99
C LEU A 150 -28.33 -26.92 -15.56
N ILE A 151 -28.38 -28.01 -14.79
CA ILE A 151 -27.87 -29.33 -15.21
C ILE A 151 -28.60 -29.83 -16.45
N GLU A 152 -29.93 -29.66 -16.51
CA GLU A 152 -30.71 -30.08 -17.67
C GLU A 152 -30.34 -29.30 -18.93
N ARG A 153 -30.13 -27.98 -18.82
CA ARG A 153 -29.65 -27.18 -19.95
C ARG A 153 -28.26 -27.60 -20.42
N VAL A 154 -27.37 -27.98 -19.51
CA VAL A 154 -26.05 -28.51 -19.87
C VAL A 154 -26.19 -29.85 -20.59
N ARG A 155 -27.04 -30.76 -20.09
CA ARG A 155 -27.33 -32.05 -20.71
C ARG A 155 -27.91 -31.91 -22.12
N GLN A 156 -28.72 -30.89 -22.34
CA GLN A 156 -29.27 -30.56 -23.66
C GLN A 156 -28.26 -29.88 -24.61
N GLY A 157 -27.01 -29.67 -24.17
CA GLY A 157 -25.98 -28.97 -24.94
C GLY A 157 -26.27 -27.49 -25.16
N GLN A 158 -27.22 -26.91 -24.40
CA GLN A 158 -27.59 -25.50 -24.54
C GLN A 158 -26.53 -24.60 -23.92
N ILE A 159 -25.83 -25.03 -22.88
CA ILE A 159 -24.76 -24.27 -22.22
C ILE A 159 -23.67 -25.24 -21.78
N SER A 160 -22.46 -24.72 -21.56
CA SER A 160 -21.41 -25.45 -20.82
C SER A 160 -21.22 -24.81 -19.45
N ALA A 161 -20.86 -25.60 -18.44
CA ALA A 161 -20.72 -25.09 -17.08
C ALA A 161 -19.55 -25.71 -16.33
N ARG A 162 -18.88 -24.89 -15.52
CA ARG A 162 -17.97 -25.32 -14.46
C ARG A 162 -18.50 -24.83 -13.12
N LEU A 163 -18.78 -25.75 -12.22
CA LEU A 163 -19.22 -25.48 -10.86
C LEU A 163 -18.09 -25.88 -9.92
N ASP A 164 -17.42 -24.87 -9.36
CA ASP A 164 -16.42 -25.05 -8.32
C ASP A 164 -17.03 -24.74 -6.96
N SER A 165 -17.22 -25.76 -6.11
CA SER A 165 -17.76 -25.56 -4.77
C SER A 165 -17.10 -26.50 -3.77
N HIS A 166 -17.52 -26.42 -2.51
CA HIS A 166 -17.11 -27.34 -1.47
C HIS A 166 -17.46 -28.78 -1.85
N ALA A 167 -16.61 -29.76 -1.53
CA ALA A 167 -16.81 -31.17 -1.89
C ALA A 167 -18.19 -31.72 -1.49
N PHE A 168 -18.71 -31.30 -0.32
CA PHE A 168 -20.06 -31.68 0.13
C PHE A 168 -21.19 -31.21 -0.78
N ASP A 169 -21.07 -30.03 -1.40
CA ASP A 169 -22.05 -29.53 -2.35
C ASP A 169 -22.04 -30.40 -3.62
N LEU A 170 -20.86 -30.75 -4.11
CA LEU A 170 -20.69 -31.48 -5.37
C LEU A 170 -21.26 -32.90 -5.32
N ILE A 171 -21.27 -33.54 -4.15
CA ILE A 171 -21.86 -34.88 -3.95
C ILE A 171 -23.36 -34.90 -4.30
N THR A 172 -24.03 -33.75 -4.29
CA THR A 172 -25.44 -33.65 -4.69
C THR A 172 -25.66 -33.84 -6.20
N ILE A 173 -24.64 -33.63 -7.03
CA ILE A 173 -24.71 -33.80 -8.47
C ILE A 173 -24.41 -35.27 -8.81
N LYS A 174 -25.48 -36.04 -9.05
CA LYS A 174 -25.38 -37.42 -9.52
C LYS A 174 -25.29 -37.43 -11.04
N ASP A 175 -24.30 -38.14 -11.59
CA ASP A 175 -24.13 -38.32 -13.04
C ASP A 175 -24.06 -36.99 -13.82
N PRO A 176 -23.01 -36.17 -13.59
CA PRO A 176 -22.87 -34.88 -14.28
C PRO A 176 -22.75 -35.10 -15.80
N PRO A 177 -23.48 -34.32 -16.64
CA PRO A 177 -23.31 -34.38 -18.09
C PRO A 177 -21.88 -33.98 -18.47
N LYS A 178 -21.40 -34.43 -19.64
CA LYS A 178 -20.01 -34.26 -20.08
C LYS A 178 -19.57 -32.79 -20.11
N GLU A 179 -20.48 -31.89 -20.43
CA GLU A 179 -20.26 -30.44 -20.53
C GLU A 179 -20.37 -29.72 -19.18
N LEU A 180 -20.61 -30.45 -18.08
CA LEU A 180 -20.61 -29.98 -16.69
C LEU A 180 -19.36 -30.46 -15.95
N GLU A 181 -18.48 -29.53 -15.62
CA GLU A 181 -17.32 -29.76 -14.77
C GLU A 181 -17.68 -29.40 -13.31
N ALA A 182 -17.94 -30.41 -12.47
CA ALA A 182 -18.19 -30.23 -11.04
C ALA A 182 -16.91 -30.54 -10.24
N VAL A 183 -16.27 -29.53 -9.67
CA VAL A 183 -14.92 -29.64 -9.07
C VAL A 183 -14.79 -28.88 -7.74
N SER A 184 -13.75 -29.15 -6.97
CA SER A 184 -13.36 -28.38 -5.78
C SER A 184 -11.89 -28.02 -5.89
N ALA A 185 -11.58 -27.01 -6.71
CA ALA A 185 -10.20 -26.73 -7.13
C ALA A 185 -9.79 -25.25 -7.01
N ALA A 186 -10.74 -24.32 -6.99
CA ALA A 186 -10.44 -22.88 -6.89
C ALA A 186 -9.60 -22.55 -5.63
N MET A 187 -9.88 -23.24 -4.53
CA MET A 187 -9.18 -23.02 -3.25
C MET A 187 -7.82 -23.74 -3.18
N THR A 188 -7.52 -24.67 -4.09
CA THR A 188 -6.27 -25.44 -4.12
C THR A 188 -5.24 -24.86 -5.09
N VAL A 189 -5.56 -23.75 -5.77
CA VAL A 189 -4.60 -23.02 -6.60
C VAL A 189 -3.39 -22.63 -5.74
N PRO A 190 -2.14 -22.92 -6.14
CA PRO A 190 -0.95 -22.74 -5.28
C PRO A 190 -0.82 -21.36 -4.61
N GLY A 191 -1.22 -20.28 -5.30
CA GLY A 191 -1.19 -18.93 -4.74
C GLY A 191 -2.24 -18.66 -3.65
N CYS A 192 -3.33 -19.45 -3.59
CA CYS A 192 -4.34 -19.32 -2.53
C CYS A 192 -3.74 -19.64 -1.16
N SER A 193 -3.01 -20.75 -1.03
CA SER A 193 -2.38 -21.13 0.24
C SER A 193 -1.30 -20.14 0.65
N GLU A 194 -0.42 -19.74 -0.27
CA GLU A 194 0.66 -18.79 0.02
C GLU A 194 0.12 -17.45 0.56
N THR A 195 -0.95 -16.92 -0.04
CA THR A 195 -1.52 -15.64 0.39
C THR A 195 -2.25 -15.76 1.72
N MET A 196 -2.90 -16.91 1.96
CA MET A 196 -3.49 -17.22 3.27
C MET A 196 -2.43 -17.31 4.36
N ASP A 197 -1.30 -17.96 4.08
CA ASP A 197 -0.17 -18.05 4.99
C ASP A 197 0.42 -16.66 5.27
N GLN A 198 0.66 -15.84 4.25
CA GLN A 198 1.13 -14.46 4.43
C GLN A 198 0.16 -13.63 5.27
N ALA A 199 -1.15 -13.71 5.01
CA ALA A 199 -2.13 -12.98 5.78
C ALA A 199 -2.19 -13.48 7.24
N ALA A 200 -2.06 -14.79 7.47
CA ALA A 200 -1.97 -15.38 8.79
C ALA A 200 -0.68 -14.94 9.52
N PHE A 201 0.46 -14.87 8.83
CA PHE A 201 1.71 -14.36 9.39
C PHE A 201 1.62 -12.89 9.77
N VAL A 202 1.06 -12.03 8.91
CA VAL A 202 0.85 -10.61 9.24
C VAL A 202 -0.12 -10.44 10.40
N LEU A 203 -1.16 -11.28 10.47
CA LEU A 203 -2.11 -11.30 11.58
C LEU A 203 -1.43 -11.70 12.89
N LEU A 204 -0.62 -12.76 12.87
CA LEU A 204 0.14 -13.22 14.02
C LEU A 204 1.17 -12.18 14.44
N ALA A 205 1.89 -11.58 13.49
CA ALA A 205 2.84 -10.51 13.75
C ALA A 205 2.16 -9.31 14.41
N ASN A 206 0.97 -8.91 13.95
CA ASN A 206 0.16 -7.88 14.63
C ASN A 206 -0.14 -8.25 16.07
N VAL A 207 -0.59 -9.48 16.33
CA VAL A 207 -0.89 -9.95 17.70
C VAL A 207 0.38 -9.96 18.57
N VAL A 208 1.50 -10.43 18.02
CA VAL A 208 2.78 -10.44 18.74
C VAL A 208 3.23 -9.02 19.05
N LEU A 209 3.21 -8.09 18.08
CA LEU A 209 3.54 -6.69 18.36
C LEU A 209 2.60 -6.13 19.44
N GLU A 210 1.29 -6.24 19.28
CA GLU A 210 0.31 -5.75 20.26
C GLU A 210 0.54 -6.32 21.67
N GLN A 211 1.04 -7.54 21.80
CA GLN A 211 1.39 -8.15 23.08
C GLN A 211 2.75 -7.68 23.60
N SER A 212 3.80 -7.72 22.77
CA SER A 212 5.16 -7.33 23.13
C SER A 212 5.24 -5.87 23.59
N PHE A 213 4.39 -4.98 23.06
CA PHE A 213 4.40 -3.55 23.39
C PHE A 213 3.43 -3.15 24.53
N LYS A 214 2.75 -4.10 25.18
CA LYS A 214 2.07 -3.84 26.47
C LYS A 214 3.06 -3.71 27.63
N SER A 215 4.30 -4.16 27.46
CA SER A 215 5.39 -3.92 28.38
C SER A 215 6.08 -2.58 28.06
N PRO A 216 6.49 -1.78 29.05
CA PRO A 216 7.35 -0.63 28.79
C PRO A 216 8.67 -1.11 28.21
N LEU A 217 8.87 -0.86 26.90
CA LEU A 217 10.03 -1.18 26.07
C LEU A 217 10.25 -2.68 25.80
N PRO A 218 9.93 -3.19 24.59
CA PRO A 218 10.36 -4.52 24.20
C PRO A 218 11.79 -4.42 23.70
N PHE A 219 12.75 -4.59 24.59
CA PHE A 219 14.03 -5.11 24.15
C PHE A 219 14.01 -6.62 24.33
N LEU A 220 13.50 -7.29 23.30
CA LEU A 220 13.99 -8.62 22.90
C LEU A 220 15.40 -8.45 22.34
N ILE A 221 16.30 -7.92 23.15
CA ILE A 221 17.71 -8.06 22.91
C ILE A 221 18.22 -8.89 24.06
N ASP A 222 18.43 -10.16 23.76
CA ASP A 222 18.88 -11.18 24.68
C ASP A 222 20.14 -10.70 25.40
N SER A 223 19.98 -10.31 26.68
CA SER A 223 21.06 -9.79 27.51
C SER A 223 22.14 -10.83 27.80
N SER A 224 21.90 -12.11 27.44
CA SER A 224 22.90 -13.17 27.46
C SER A 224 23.92 -13.08 26.32
N ARG A 225 23.66 -12.26 25.28
CA ARG A 225 24.54 -12.10 24.10
C ARG A 225 25.37 -10.81 24.11
N LYS A 226 25.58 -10.23 25.31
CA LYS A 226 26.48 -9.08 25.49
C LYS A 226 27.85 -9.36 24.87
N ASN A 227 28.42 -8.37 24.20
CA ASN A 227 29.68 -8.40 23.46
C ASN A 227 29.70 -9.11 22.11
N GLU A 228 28.57 -9.59 21.59
CA GLU A 228 28.51 -10.05 20.19
C GLU A 228 28.81 -8.86 19.25
N GLU A 229 29.62 -9.11 18.22
CA GLU A 229 30.01 -8.10 17.23
C GLU A 229 28.99 -8.04 16.09
N ILE A 230 28.42 -6.86 15.86
CA ILE A 230 27.47 -6.58 14.77
C ILE A 230 28.08 -5.51 13.86
N THR A 231 28.02 -5.73 12.56
CA THR A 231 28.35 -4.71 11.56
C THR A 231 27.09 -4.13 10.93
N ILE A 232 27.00 -2.81 10.88
CA ILE A 232 25.94 -2.04 10.21
C ILE A 232 26.53 -1.36 8.99
N ILE A 233 25.87 -1.51 7.83
CA ILE A 233 26.28 -0.89 6.57
C ILE A 233 25.32 0.27 6.25
N GLY A 234 25.85 1.48 6.30
CA GLY A 234 25.14 2.75 6.12
C GLY A 234 24.89 3.48 7.44
N ALA A 235 25.40 4.70 7.55
CA ALA A 235 25.27 5.60 8.70
C ALA A 235 24.15 6.65 8.52
N GLY A 236 23.13 6.33 7.73
CA GLY A 236 21.87 7.09 7.72
C GLY A 236 21.06 6.87 9.01
N ILE A 237 19.93 7.57 9.15
CA ILE A 237 19.13 7.57 10.39
C ILE A 237 18.76 6.16 10.86
N MET A 238 18.43 5.26 9.93
CA MET A 238 18.12 3.86 10.24
C MET A 238 19.32 3.12 10.85
N GLY A 239 20.52 3.32 10.31
CA GLY A 239 21.75 2.72 10.82
C GLY A 239 22.12 3.27 12.19
N LEU A 240 22.00 4.59 12.38
CA LEU A 240 22.32 5.26 13.64
C LEU A 240 21.37 4.88 14.77
N VAL A 241 20.05 4.86 14.51
CA VAL A 241 19.05 4.40 15.50
C VAL A 241 19.26 2.93 15.85
N THR A 242 19.57 2.09 14.86
CA THR A 242 19.87 0.67 15.09
C THR A 242 21.13 0.51 15.95
N ALA A 243 22.20 1.24 15.63
CA ALA A 243 23.44 1.23 16.40
C ALA A 243 23.22 1.66 17.85
N PHE A 244 22.44 2.73 18.06
CA PHE A 244 22.07 3.23 19.38
C PHE A 244 21.42 2.13 20.24
N PHE A 245 20.37 1.48 19.75
CA PHE A 245 19.70 0.46 20.56
C PHE A 245 20.55 -0.80 20.79
N LEU A 246 21.37 -1.19 19.81
CA LEU A 246 22.31 -2.31 19.97
C LEU A 246 23.42 -1.99 20.98
N SER A 247 24.00 -0.79 20.93
CA SER A 247 25.07 -0.38 21.85
C SER A 247 24.56 -0.25 23.28
N GLU A 248 23.37 0.32 23.47
CA GLU A 248 22.72 0.40 24.80
C GLU A 248 22.38 -0.99 25.35
N SER A 249 22.22 -1.97 24.48
CA SER A 249 22.02 -3.38 24.86
C SER A 249 23.34 -4.14 25.08
N GLY A 250 24.49 -3.48 24.94
CA GLY A 250 25.82 -4.05 25.20
C GLY A 250 26.44 -4.83 24.05
N TYR A 251 25.98 -4.63 22.80
CA TYR A 251 26.62 -5.20 21.61
C TYR A 251 27.79 -4.34 21.18
N LYS A 252 28.80 -4.97 20.57
CA LYS A 252 29.89 -4.27 19.91
C LYS A 252 29.48 -3.96 18.48
N VAL A 253 29.31 -2.69 18.16
CA VAL A 253 28.77 -2.24 16.87
C VAL A 253 29.88 -1.61 16.03
N THR A 254 30.04 -2.09 14.81
CA THR A 254 30.84 -1.39 13.79
C THR A 254 29.91 -0.82 12.73
N ILE A 255 29.96 0.48 12.51
CA ILE A 255 29.20 1.16 11.45
C ILE A 255 30.17 1.46 10.31
N ILE A 256 29.81 1.03 9.10
CA ILE A 256 30.59 1.25 7.88
C ILE A 256 29.78 2.13 6.93
N ASP A 257 30.36 3.23 6.47
CA ASP A 257 29.75 4.08 5.44
C ASP A 257 30.80 4.46 4.38
N GLU A 258 30.39 4.48 3.13
CA GLU A 258 31.26 4.85 2.00
C GLU A 258 31.51 6.37 1.94
N HIS A 259 30.70 7.17 2.64
CA HIS A 259 30.82 8.61 2.70
C HIS A 259 31.66 9.07 3.89
N ASN A 260 32.07 10.34 3.83
CA ASN A 260 32.70 11.02 4.94
C ASN A 260 31.71 11.24 6.09
N ARG A 261 32.25 11.29 7.32
CA ARG A 261 31.53 11.80 8.50
C ARG A 261 30.89 13.17 8.15
N PRO A 262 29.58 13.36 8.35
CA PRO A 262 28.97 14.66 8.11
C PRO A 262 29.50 15.68 9.15
N GLU A 263 29.96 16.85 8.69
CA GLU A 263 30.44 17.92 9.55
C GLU A 263 29.28 18.71 10.17
N ALA A 264 29.37 19.06 11.46
CA ALA A 264 28.25 19.63 12.22
C ALA A 264 27.81 21.05 11.82
N ASN A 265 28.63 21.78 11.04
CA ASN A 265 28.49 23.23 10.86
C ASN A 265 28.41 23.71 9.40
N ASN A 266 28.51 22.83 8.41
CA ASN A 266 28.31 23.27 7.04
C ASN A 266 26.81 23.22 6.75
N GLU A 267 26.16 24.39 6.64
CA GLU A 267 24.98 24.51 5.78
C GLU A 267 25.39 23.93 4.43
N PHE A 268 24.94 22.70 4.19
CA PHE A 268 25.59 21.73 3.32
C PHE A 268 25.91 22.32 1.94
N ASN A 269 27.17 22.21 1.53
CA ASN A 269 27.57 22.51 0.16
C ASN A 269 26.78 21.58 -0.78
N GLN A 270 25.83 22.13 -1.56
CA GLN A 270 24.91 21.37 -2.42
C GLN A 270 25.60 20.35 -3.33
N ASN A 271 26.86 20.61 -3.71
CA ASN A 271 27.66 19.70 -4.53
C ASN A 271 28.08 18.41 -3.80
N GLU A 272 28.12 18.40 -2.46
CA GLU A 272 28.41 17.20 -1.65
C GLU A 272 27.16 16.39 -1.25
N ILE A 273 25.97 16.99 -1.36
CA ILE A 273 24.70 16.44 -0.89
C ILE A 273 24.21 15.32 -1.82
N SER A 274 24.35 15.52 -3.14
CA SER A 274 23.80 14.66 -4.21
C SER A 274 24.29 13.20 -4.23
N CYS A 275 25.14 12.80 -3.28
CA CYS A 275 25.68 11.45 -3.17
C CYS A 275 25.33 10.74 -1.85
N ARG A 276 24.82 11.41 -0.81
CA ARG A 276 24.76 10.85 0.57
C ARG A 276 23.46 10.09 0.93
N GLY A 277 22.74 9.60 -0.08
CA GLY A 277 21.53 8.78 0.09
C GLY A 277 20.34 9.49 0.74
N THR A 278 19.23 8.78 0.92
CA THR A 278 17.89 9.34 1.22
C THR A 278 17.75 10.11 2.55
N THR A 279 18.62 9.88 3.54
CA THR A 279 18.58 10.62 4.81
C THR A 279 19.26 11.98 4.68
N LEU A 280 20.52 12.01 4.25
CA LEU A 280 21.30 13.25 4.24
C LEU A 280 21.04 14.10 2.98
N ASP A 281 20.64 13.49 1.86
CA ASP A 281 20.28 14.19 0.61
C ASP A 281 18.88 14.83 0.66
N GLY A 282 18.00 14.32 1.54
CA GLY A 282 16.62 14.78 1.64
C GLY A 282 16.38 16.02 2.50
N CYS A 283 17.43 16.60 3.08
CA CYS A 283 17.37 17.64 4.12
C CYS A 283 16.44 17.27 5.30
N ASP A 284 16.14 18.24 6.17
CA ASP A 284 15.31 18.07 7.37
C ASP A 284 13.80 17.89 7.10
N ALA A 285 13.37 17.57 5.88
CA ALA A 285 11.95 17.53 5.50
C ALA A 285 11.25 16.22 5.93
N ARG A 286 11.24 15.91 7.23
CA ARG A 286 10.81 14.60 7.76
C ARG A 286 9.79 14.69 8.88
N HIS A 287 8.80 13.82 8.79
CA HIS A 287 7.68 13.74 9.71
C HIS A 287 7.48 12.28 10.12
N ALA A 288 7.11 12.05 11.37
CA ALA A 288 6.66 10.75 11.85
C ALA A 288 5.25 10.89 12.40
N SER A 289 4.32 10.04 11.98
CA SER A 289 2.97 9.96 12.55
C SER A 289 2.53 8.51 12.67
N ILE A 290 1.49 8.23 13.46
CA ILE A 290 0.94 6.87 13.61
C ILE A 290 0.55 6.28 12.25
N THR A 291 0.17 7.12 11.29
CA THR A 291 -0.22 6.73 9.93
C THR A 291 0.79 7.13 8.85
N GLU A 292 2.08 7.20 9.20
CA GLU A 292 3.18 7.43 8.26
C GLU A 292 3.50 6.17 7.43
N THR A 293 3.98 6.36 6.19
CA THR A 293 4.52 5.31 5.29
C THR A 293 3.58 4.13 5.08
N MET A 294 2.38 4.42 4.61
CA MET A 294 1.44 3.39 4.19
C MET A 294 1.87 2.68 2.89
N PRO A 295 1.38 1.45 2.61
CA PRO A 295 1.70 0.69 1.41
C PRO A 295 1.44 1.54 0.15
N HIS A 296 2.49 1.76 -0.63
CA HIS A 296 2.37 2.48 -1.90
C HIS A 296 1.54 1.68 -2.93
N ALA A 297 1.58 0.35 -2.84
CA ALA A 297 0.84 -0.57 -3.68
C ALA A 297 -0.56 -0.84 -3.08
N VAL A 298 -1.54 -0.09 -3.56
CA VAL A 298 -2.95 -0.21 -3.17
C VAL A 298 -3.83 -0.23 -4.41
N PHE A 299 -5.00 -0.84 -4.30
CA PHE A 299 -5.82 -1.19 -5.46
C PHE A 299 -6.18 -0.01 -6.38
N TYR A 300 -6.41 1.19 -5.84
CA TYR A 300 -6.68 2.38 -6.67
C TYR A 300 -5.44 2.90 -7.43
N ARG A 301 -4.23 2.46 -7.05
CA ARG A 301 -2.95 2.74 -7.72
C ARG A 301 -2.50 1.61 -8.64
N ILE A 302 -3.30 0.56 -8.87
CA ILE A 302 -2.90 -0.64 -9.66
C ILE A 302 -2.25 -0.34 -11.02
N ASP A 303 -2.63 0.78 -11.65
CA ASP A 303 -2.08 1.24 -12.94
C ASP A 303 -1.30 2.54 -12.85
N SER A 304 -1.06 3.10 -11.66
CA SER A 304 -0.51 4.45 -11.52
C SER A 304 0.83 4.58 -12.25
N LEU A 305 1.69 3.55 -12.15
CA LEU A 305 2.99 3.50 -12.83
C LEU A 305 2.91 3.41 -14.35
N ARG A 306 1.78 2.97 -14.91
CA ARG A 306 1.56 2.87 -16.37
C ARG A 306 0.86 4.09 -16.94
N LYS A 307 0.14 4.85 -16.10
CA LYS A 307 -0.66 6.02 -16.48
C LYS A 307 0.21 7.29 -16.56
N TYR A 308 -0.06 8.06 -17.60
CA TYR A 308 0.36 9.44 -17.84
C TYR A 308 -0.90 10.22 -18.28
N PRO A 309 -1.04 11.52 -18.01
CA PRO A 309 -0.14 12.44 -17.26
C PRO A 309 -0.20 12.34 -15.73
N LEU A 310 0.76 12.96 -15.03
CA LEU A 310 0.81 13.02 -13.56
C LEU A 310 -0.44 13.67 -12.96
N ASP A 311 -0.93 14.73 -13.56
CA ASP A 311 -2.12 15.49 -13.14
C ASP A 311 -3.44 14.71 -13.27
N ASN A 312 -3.42 13.51 -13.85
CA ASN A 312 -4.56 12.58 -13.93
C ASN A 312 -4.33 11.27 -13.15
N GLY A 313 -3.59 11.35 -12.03
CA GLY A 313 -3.33 10.21 -11.15
C GLY A 313 -2.34 9.19 -11.71
N GLY A 314 -1.63 9.55 -12.78
CA GLY A 314 -0.46 8.84 -13.26
C GLY A 314 0.74 9.08 -12.36
N TRP A 315 1.64 8.10 -12.28
CA TRP A 315 2.97 8.24 -11.65
C TRP A 315 4.07 8.22 -12.71
N ARG A 316 3.75 7.87 -13.95
CA ARG A 316 4.74 7.72 -15.03
C ARG A 316 5.18 9.09 -15.52
N ILE A 317 6.48 9.40 -15.38
CA ILE A 317 7.09 10.57 -16.04
C ILE A 317 7.92 10.20 -17.27
N ILE A 318 8.10 8.90 -17.51
CA ILE A 318 8.84 8.41 -18.67
C ILE A 318 7.92 8.15 -19.86
N HIS A 319 8.18 8.76 -21.02
CA HIS A 319 7.35 8.57 -22.22
C HIS A 319 7.80 7.39 -23.08
N ASP A 320 9.06 6.97 -22.99
CA ASP A 320 9.61 5.85 -23.75
C ASP A 320 9.05 4.50 -23.29
N GLN A 321 9.21 3.46 -24.13
CA GLN A 321 8.84 2.09 -23.80
C GLN A 321 9.61 1.59 -22.56
N PHE A 322 8.94 0.86 -21.68
CA PHE A 322 9.58 0.24 -20.52
C PHE A 322 10.53 -0.87 -20.97
N ASN A 323 11.67 -1.00 -20.31
CA ASN A 323 12.54 -2.17 -20.48
C ASN A 323 11.97 -3.38 -19.70
N ASN A 324 12.51 -4.58 -19.92
CA ASN A 324 12.01 -5.80 -19.28
C ASN A 324 12.06 -5.76 -17.74
N ARG A 325 13.10 -5.16 -17.15
CA ARG A 325 13.21 -5.04 -15.68
C ARG A 325 12.15 -4.09 -15.13
N GLU A 326 11.91 -2.97 -15.81
CA GLU A 326 10.85 -2.02 -15.47
C GLU A 326 9.47 -2.68 -15.59
N LEU A 327 9.22 -3.44 -16.66
CA LEU A 327 7.98 -4.18 -16.82
C LEU A 327 7.77 -5.18 -15.69
N VAL A 328 8.78 -5.97 -15.32
CA VAL A 328 8.70 -6.92 -14.20
C VAL A 328 8.37 -6.20 -12.89
N TRP A 329 9.00 -5.05 -12.61
CA TRP A 329 8.72 -4.29 -11.40
C TRP A 329 7.32 -3.66 -11.40
N ILE A 330 6.90 -3.08 -12.52
CA ILE A 330 5.55 -2.54 -12.70
C ILE A 330 4.53 -3.65 -12.50
N ASP A 331 4.75 -4.82 -13.10
CA ASP A 331 3.87 -5.97 -12.96
C ASP A 331 3.82 -6.43 -11.51
N ARG A 332 4.95 -6.47 -10.80
CA ARG A 332 5.00 -6.78 -9.36
C ARG A 332 4.31 -5.72 -8.50
N PHE A 333 4.41 -4.43 -8.85
CA PHE A 333 3.69 -3.37 -8.15
C PHE A 333 2.19 -3.47 -8.39
N THR A 334 1.77 -3.66 -9.65
CA THR A 334 0.37 -3.91 -10.03
C THR A 334 -0.16 -5.15 -9.32
N GLU A 335 0.67 -6.17 -9.18
CA GLU A 335 0.38 -7.38 -8.44
C GLU A 335 0.13 -7.09 -6.95
N LEU A 336 1.07 -6.39 -6.29
CA LEU A 336 0.97 -5.98 -4.89
C LEU A 336 -0.22 -5.05 -4.64
N ALA A 337 -0.48 -4.11 -5.56
CA ALA A 337 -1.64 -3.22 -5.51
C ALA A 337 -2.94 -4.00 -5.69
N GLY A 338 -2.90 -5.11 -6.42
CA GLY A 338 -4.02 -6.04 -6.61
C GLY A 338 -4.36 -6.87 -5.37
N TYR A 339 -3.60 -6.79 -4.28
CA TYR A 339 -3.92 -7.51 -3.05
C TYR A 339 -5.29 -7.11 -2.49
N PRO A 340 -5.99 -8.04 -1.82
CA PRO A 340 -7.28 -7.76 -1.20
C PRO A 340 -7.18 -6.60 -0.21
N GLU A 341 -8.21 -5.74 -0.20
CA GLU A 341 -8.29 -4.59 0.71
C GLU A 341 -8.05 -5.01 2.16
N LEU A 342 -8.47 -6.22 2.50
CA LEU A 342 -8.24 -6.80 3.80
C LEU A 342 -6.75 -7.00 4.13
N VAL A 343 -5.96 -7.57 3.21
CA VAL A 343 -4.52 -7.75 3.41
C VAL A 343 -3.85 -6.39 3.54
N VAL A 344 -4.22 -5.43 2.69
CA VAL A 344 -3.79 -4.02 2.81
C VAL A 344 -4.14 -3.44 4.18
N ASN A 345 -5.36 -3.69 4.70
CA ASN A 345 -5.79 -3.22 6.01
C ASN A 345 -5.00 -3.88 7.15
N LEU A 346 -4.63 -5.16 7.03
CA LEU A 346 -3.77 -5.85 8.00
C LEU A 346 -2.35 -5.27 8.01
N PHE A 347 -1.78 -4.99 6.83
CA PHE A 347 -0.51 -4.29 6.71
C PHE A 347 -0.57 -2.86 7.26
N ASN A 348 -1.64 -2.11 6.97
CA ASN A 348 -1.81 -0.76 7.51
C ASN A 348 -1.85 -0.74 9.03
N ARG A 349 -2.58 -1.68 9.65
CA ARG A 349 -2.60 -1.81 11.12
C ARG A 349 -1.23 -2.18 11.66
N PHE A 350 -0.53 -3.09 11.00
CA PHE A 350 0.83 -3.49 11.37
C PHE A 350 1.79 -2.31 11.34
N ILE A 351 1.80 -1.56 10.24
CA ILE A 351 2.60 -0.34 10.07
C ILE A 351 2.21 0.70 11.12
N SER A 352 0.92 0.94 11.34
CA SER A 352 0.48 1.91 12.36
C SER A 352 0.88 1.51 13.78
N ASN A 353 0.85 0.21 14.10
CA ASN A 353 1.34 -0.30 15.36
C ASN A 353 2.86 -0.10 15.47
N ILE A 354 3.65 -0.39 14.43
CA ILE A 354 5.08 -0.11 14.39
C ILE A 354 5.35 1.40 14.60
N ASN A 355 4.64 2.27 13.90
CA ASN A 355 4.80 3.72 14.01
C ASN A 355 4.50 4.21 15.43
N ARG A 356 3.41 3.74 16.04
CA ARG A 356 3.07 4.06 17.44
C ARG A 356 4.19 3.62 18.39
N CYS A 357 4.81 2.48 18.13
CA CYS A 357 5.96 2.01 18.90
C CYS A 357 7.19 2.89 18.69
N GLY A 358 7.49 3.27 17.44
CA GLY A 358 8.55 4.21 17.12
C GLY A 358 8.39 5.56 17.82
N ILE A 359 7.16 6.09 17.91
CA ILE A 359 6.87 7.32 18.65
C ILE A 359 7.17 7.16 20.14
N LYS A 360 6.72 6.06 20.78
CA LYS A 360 7.03 5.78 22.19
C LYS A 360 8.53 5.61 22.44
N LEU A 361 9.25 4.98 21.53
CA LEU A 361 10.71 4.86 21.61
C LEU A 361 11.40 6.22 21.47
N CYS A 362 10.90 7.09 20.60
CA CYS A 362 11.37 8.46 20.48
C CYS A 362 11.17 9.26 21.78
N ASP A 363 10.03 9.09 22.45
CA ASP A 363 9.78 9.68 23.77
C ASP A 363 10.76 9.16 24.82
N HIS A 364 11.04 7.86 24.80
CA HIS A 364 12.03 7.26 25.68
C HIS A 364 13.44 7.83 25.45
N ILE A 365 13.90 7.94 24.20
CA ILE A 365 15.19 8.58 23.88
C ILE A 365 15.17 10.03 24.36
N SER A 366 14.07 10.76 24.14
CA SER A 366 13.96 12.16 24.54
C SER A 366 14.10 12.37 26.04
N GLN A 367 13.57 11.44 26.84
CA GLN A 367 13.62 11.50 28.30
C GLN A 367 14.98 11.08 28.87
N ASN A 368 15.59 10.04 28.31
CA ASN A 368 16.78 9.40 28.89
C ASN A 368 18.10 9.88 28.25
N TYR A 369 18.05 10.38 27.02
CA TYR A 369 19.21 10.80 26.24
C TYR A 369 18.94 12.17 25.58
N PRO A 370 18.66 13.22 26.38
CA PRO A 370 18.21 14.51 25.85
C PRO A 370 19.21 15.14 24.87
N ASN A 371 20.52 14.87 25.03
CA ASN A 371 21.55 15.36 24.11
C ASN A 371 21.41 14.79 22.70
N VAL A 372 20.89 13.56 22.55
CA VAL A 372 20.67 12.93 21.24
C VAL A 372 19.59 13.69 20.47
N VAL A 373 18.48 14.05 21.13
CA VAL A 373 17.34 14.70 20.45
C VAL A 373 17.37 16.24 20.53
N LYS A 374 18.41 16.81 21.13
CA LYS A 374 18.51 18.26 21.36
C LYS A 374 18.35 19.05 20.06
N ASP A 375 17.36 19.94 20.03
CA ASP A 375 17.02 20.81 18.89
C ASP A 375 16.63 20.07 17.59
N THR A 376 16.21 18.80 17.70
CA THR A 376 15.87 17.96 16.52
C THR A 376 14.36 17.80 16.33
N ILE A 377 13.66 17.45 17.41
CA ILE A 377 12.22 17.16 17.38
C ILE A 377 11.45 18.46 17.58
N LYS A 378 10.59 18.78 16.62
CA LYS A 378 9.62 19.87 16.71
C LYS A 378 8.24 19.24 16.85
N ASN A 379 7.40 19.84 17.71
CA ASN A 379 6.01 19.46 17.97
C ASN A 379 5.77 17.98 18.35
N ARG A 380 4.61 17.69 18.95
CA ARG A 380 4.15 16.31 19.27
C ARG A 380 2.82 15.94 18.61
N LEU A 381 2.35 16.85 17.76
CA LEU A 381 1.15 16.72 16.96
C LEU A 381 1.46 17.26 15.57
N ILE A 382 0.99 16.57 14.54
CA ILE A 382 1.12 17.01 13.16
C ILE A 382 -0.25 17.42 12.65
N ILE A 383 -0.33 18.63 12.11
CA ILE A 383 -1.54 19.13 11.44
C ILE A 383 -1.50 18.64 9.99
N ARG A 384 -2.54 17.92 9.57
CA ARG A 384 -2.82 17.58 8.17
C ARG A 384 -3.88 18.52 7.63
N VAL A 385 -3.44 19.52 6.88
CA VAL A 385 -4.28 20.46 6.16
C VAL A 385 -4.99 19.73 5.02
N CYS A 386 -6.30 19.84 4.98
CA CYS A 386 -7.18 19.27 3.97
C CYS A 386 -7.78 20.43 3.15
N PRO A 387 -7.38 20.62 1.89
CA PRO A 387 -7.78 21.80 1.09
C PRO A 387 -9.25 21.79 0.66
N SER A 388 -10.01 20.73 0.96
CA SER A 388 -11.44 20.62 0.64
C SER A 388 -12.15 19.67 1.60
N LEU A 389 -13.49 19.78 1.69
CA LEU A 389 -14.32 18.85 2.45
C LEU A 389 -14.17 17.39 1.99
N THR A 390 -13.94 17.15 0.69
CA THR A 390 -13.71 15.80 0.16
C THR A 390 -12.42 15.20 0.70
N SER A 391 -11.33 15.99 0.73
CA SER A 391 -10.06 15.57 1.31
C SER A 391 -10.20 15.34 2.82
N LEU A 392 -10.89 16.23 3.53
CA LEU A 392 -11.15 16.10 4.97
C LEU A 392 -11.89 14.80 5.29
N ASN A 393 -12.99 14.51 4.58
CA ASN A 393 -13.77 13.30 4.80
C ASN A 393 -12.96 12.03 4.52
N THR A 394 -12.11 12.07 3.49
CA THR A 394 -11.25 10.94 3.12
C THR A 394 -10.19 10.68 4.19
N VAL A 395 -9.48 11.73 4.60
CA VAL A 395 -8.42 11.63 5.62
C VAL A 395 -9.03 11.31 6.98
N SER A 396 -10.14 11.93 7.37
CA SER A 396 -10.82 11.66 8.65
C SER A 396 -11.27 10.20 8.75
N SER A 397 -12.01 9.72 7.75
CA SER A 397 -12.43 8.30 7.68
C SER A 397 -11.24 7.35 7.78
N PHE A 398 -10.13 7.73 7.15
CA PHE A 398 -8.90 6.98 7.19
C PHE A 398 -8.26 7.00 8.58
N GLN A 399 -8.05 8.17 9.18
CA GLN A 399 -7.40 8.30 10.48
C GLN A 399 -8.20 7.60 11.58
N THR A 400 -9.53 7.78 11.62
CA THR A 400 -10.44 7.12 12.57
C THR A 400 -10.35 5.59 12.49
N LYS A 401 -9.98 5.01 11.33
CA LYS A 401 -9.85 3.56 11.17
C LYS A 401 -8.62 2.97 11.87
N TYR A 402 -7.55 3.75 12.03
CA TYR A 402 -6.24 3.28 12.52
C TYR A 402 -5.77 3.94 13.82
N HIS A 403 -6.42 5.04 14.20
CA HIS A 403 -6.26 5.66 15.52
C HIS A 403 -7.16 4.97 16.54
N THR A 404 -6.67 4.87 17.77
CA THR A 404 -7.47 4.48 18.93
C THR A 404 -7.99 5.75 19.62
N ASN A 405 -8.93 5.60 20.54
CA ASN A 405 -9.42 6.72 21.36
C ASN A 405 -8.30 7.37 22.20
N GLU A 406 -7.20 6.66 22.44
CA GLU A 406 -6.04 7.17 23.19
C GLU A 406 -5.16 8.08 22.33
N ASP A 407 -5.28 8.01 20.99
CA ASP A 407 -4.45 8.78 20.07
C ASP A 407 -4.96 10.24 19.88
N ASN A 408 -5.93 10.72 20.67
CA ASN A 408 -6.38 12.12 20.75
C ASN A 408 -6.54 12.84 19.39
N LEU A 409 -7.17 12.20 18.42
CA LEU A 409 -7.40 12.78 17.10
C LEU A 409 -8.36 13.97 17.17
N GLN A 410 -7.96 15.12 16.62
CA GLN A 410 -8.78 16.32 16.60
C GLN A 410 -9.02 16.81 15.17
N ILE A 411 -10.28 17.05 14.82
CA ILE A 411 -10.65 17.77 13.59
C ILE A 411 -10.62 19.26 13.90
N LEU A 412 -9.93 20.02 13.06
CA LEU A 412 -9.77 21.47 13.17
C LEU A 412 -10.63 22.17 12.12
N SER A 413 -11.33 23.23 12.51
CA SER A 413 -12.00 24.13 11.58
C SER A 413 -10.99 24.92 10.75
N HIS A 414 -11.46 25.54 9.67
CA HIS A 414 -10.67 26.49 8.86
C HIS A 414 -9.97 27.54 9.73
N SER A 415 -10.71 28.21 10.63
CA SER A 415 -10.18 29.23 11.52
C SER A 415 -9.10 28.70 12.47
N GLN A 416 -9.27 27.48 13.00
CA GLN A 416 -8.28 26.84 13.86
C GLN A 416 -7.00 26.45 13.10
N VAL A 417 -7.11 26.08 11.82
CA VAL A 417 -5.94 25.87 10.96
C VAL A 417 -5.19 27.18 10.75
N LEU A 418 -5.88 28.26 10.40
CA LEU A 418 -5.26 29.57 10.21
C LEU A 418 -4.65 30.14 11.50
N GLU A 419 -5.25 29.90 12.66
CA GLU A 419 -4.67 30.28 13.94
C GLU A 419 -3.32 29.58 14.18
N LYS A 420 -3.23 28.29 13.84
CA LYS A 420 -2.01 27.48 14.02
C LYS A 420 -0.98 27.68 12.90
N ILE A 421 -1.43 28.03 11.69
CA ILE A 421 -0.61 28.21 10.48
C ILE A 421 -1.05 29.49 9.74
N PRO A 422 -0.72 30.70 10.26
CA PRO A 422 -1.28 31.96 9.77
C PRO A 422 -0.90 32.34 8.33
N CYS A 423 0.15 31.75 7.78
CA CYS A 423 0.63 32.02 6.44
C CYS A 423 -0.08 31.20 5.35
N LEU A 424 -0.97 30.29 5.75
CA LEU A 424 -1.58 29.35 4.82
C LEU A 424 -2.77 30.01 4.12
N VAL A 425 -2.68 30.17 2.81
CA VAL A 425 -3.83 30.57 1.99
C VAL A 425 -4.52 29.29 1.53
N LEU A 426 -5.75 29.10 1.96
CA LEU A 426 -6.55 27.93 1.62
C LEU A 426 -7.47 28.25 0.44
N ALA A 427 -7.56 27.32 -0.51
CA ALA A 427 -8.34 27.51 -1.73
C ALA A 427 -9.87 27.49 -1.53
N ASP A 428 -10.34 26.93 -0.42
CA ASP A 428 -11.75 26.69 -0.10
C ASP A 428 -12.06 27.15 1.33
N GLU A 429 -13.20 27.78 1.56
CA GLU A 429 -13.69 28.14 2.91
C GLU A 429 -14.00 26.89 3.75
N ASP A 430 -14.34 25.77 3.09
CA ASP A 430 -14.54 24.46 3.72
C ASP A 430 -13.22 23.72 3.99
N ALA A 431 -12.07 24.32 3.66
CA ALA A 431 -10.77 23.74 4.01
C ALA A 431 -10.60 23.65 5.53
N ALA A 432 -10.03 22.55 5.99
CA ALA A 432 -10.00 22.18 7.40
C ALA A 432 -8.72 21.40 7.72
N GLY A 433 -8.54 21.04 8.99
CA GLY A 433 -7.35 20.31 9.44
C GLY A 433 -7.70 19.05 10.20
N ILE A 434 -6.76 18.12 10.26
CA ILE A 434 -6.80 17.01 11.22
C ILE A 434 -5.46 16.99 11.94
N GLU A 435 -5.51 17.13 13.26
CA GLU A 435 -4.34 17.03 14.13
C GLU A 435 -4.19 15.57 14.60
N VAL A 436 -3.01 14.99 14.37
CA VAL A 436 -2.70 13.59 14.69
C VAL A 436 -1.40 13.47 15.50
N PRO A 437 -1.26 12.44 16.36
CA PRO A 437 0.00 12.20 17.06
C PRO A 437 1.14 11.91 16.10
N GLY A 438 2.26 12.56 16.39
CA GLY A 438 3.43 12.50 15.56
C GLY A 438 4.40 13.62 15.89
N PHE A 439 5.49 13.73 15.17
CA PHE A 439 6.42 14.83 15.35
C PHE A 439 7.14 15.15 14.05
N THR A 440 7.58 16.38 13.95
CA THR A 440 8.47 16.83 12.89
C THR A 440 9.89 16.65 13.38
N ILE A 441 10.82 16.26 12.51
CA ILE A 441 12.18 15.96 12.89
C ILE A 441 13.17 16.60 11.93
N ASN A 442 14.13 17.34 12.50
CA ASN A 442 15.35 17.73 11.80
C ASN A 442 16.28 16.52 11.84
N ASP A 443 16.10 15.60 10.88
CA ASP A 443 16.75 14.30 10.86
C ASP A 443 18.27 14.42 10.63
N VAL A 444 18.71 15.42 9.89
CA VAL A 444 20.14 15.69 9.69
C VAL A 444 20.78 16.08 11.01
N LYS A 445 20.15 17.02 11.73
CA LYS A 445 20.60 17.41 13.07
C LYS A 445 20.58 16.23 14.05
N LEU A 446 19.56 15.38 13.97
CA LEU A 446 19.49 14.16 14.78
C LEU A 446 20.64 13.20 14.46
N CYS A 447 20.95 13.00 13.18
CA CYS A 447 22.06 12.16 12.78
C CYS A 447 23.38 12.66 13.36
N HIS A 448 23.63 13.98 13.35
CA HIS A 448 24.82 14.55 13.98
C HIS A 448 24.89 14.27 15.48
N ASN A 449 23.82 14.57 16.21
CA ASN A 449 23.78 14.34 17.65
C ASN A 449 23.94 12.84 17.98
N MET A 450 23.37 11.94 17.16
CA MET A 450 23.53 10.49 17.31
C MET A 450 24.97 10.04 17.02
N ILE A 451 25.61 10.55 15.96
CA ILE A 451 27.01 10.24 15.65
C ILE A 451 27.89 10.69 16.81
N GLU A 452 27.74 11.91 17.31
CA GLU A 452 28.50 12.40 18.47
C GLU A 452 28.28 11.53 19.72
N PHE A 453 27.04 11.13 19.99
CA PHE A 453 26.73 10.23 21.10
C PHE A 453 27.41 8.86 20.93
N LEU A 454 27.31 8.27 19.75
CA LEU A 454 27.84 6.95 19.43
C LEU A 454 29.37 6.93 19.37
N GLU A 455 30.02 7.98 18.86
CA GLU A 455 31.49 8.11 18.85
C GLU A 455 32.07 8.12 20.26
N ASN A 456 31.31 8.61 21.24
CA ASN A 456 31.69 8.58 22.66
C ASN A 456 31.36 7.25 23.36
N ASN A 457 30.69 6.31 22.68
CA ASN A 457 30.35 5.00 23.24
C ASN A 457 31.48 3.99 22.94
N PRO A 458 32.12 3.39 23.97
CA PRO A 458 33.26 2.47 23.76
C PRO A 458 32.90 1.18 23.01
N ASN A 459 31.61 0.85 22.93
CA ASN A 459 31.12 -0.31 22.20
C ASN A 459 30.88 -0.04 20.71
N VAL A 460 31.05 1.21 20.26
CA VAL A 460 30.75 1.60 18.88
C VAL A 460 32.02 2.06 18.16
N LYS A 461 32.18 1.63 16.91
CA LYS A 461 33.27 2.04 16.03
C LYS A 461 32.73 2.47 14.68
N PHE A 462 33.18 3.62 14.19
CA PHE A 462 32.88 4.08 12.83
C PHE A 462 34.03 3.76 11.87
N LYS A 463 33.68 3.35 10.66
CA LYS A 463 34.56 3.22 9.49
C LYS A 463 33.97 4.03 8.34
N TRP A 464 34.31 5.31 8.31
CA TRP A 464 33.97 6.23 7.22
C TRP A 464 34.80 5.94 5.96
N LEU A 465 34.40 6.48 4.82
CA LEU A 465 35.09 6.31 3.53
C LEU A 465 35.40 4.85 3.16
N THR A 466 34.56 3.93 3.60
CA THR A 466 34.79 2.50 3.43
C THR A 466 33.64 1.91 2.62
N GLN A 467 33.90 1.64 1.34
CA GLN A 467 32.92 1.01 0.47
C GLN A 467 32.86 -0.50 0.72
N VAL A 468 31.65 -1.04 0.93
CA VAL A 468 31.41 -2.48 1.04
C VAL A 468 30.94 -3.03 -0.29
N ARG A 469 31.82 -3.79 -0.96
CA ARG A 469 31.49 -4.47 -2.24
C ARG A 469 31.12 -5.95 -2.09
N SER A 470 31.54 -6.59 -0.99
CA SER A 470 31.20 -7.96 -0.64
C SER A 470 31.12 -8.12 0.88
N ILE A 471 30.24 -9.02 1.34
CA ILE A 471 30.13 -9.43 2.74
C ILE A 471 31.31 -10.28 3.21
N ASP A 472 32.03 -10.94 2.29
CA ASP A 472 33.17 -11.82 2.65
C ASP A 472 34.31 -11.05 3.33
N ASN A 473 34.37 -9.73 3.12
CA ASN A 473 35.36 -8.84 3.70
C ASN A 473 34.96 -8.30 5.09
N ILE A 474 33.84 -8.74 5.65
CA ILE A 474 33.33 -8.28 6.95
C ILE A 474 33.55 -9.39 7.98
N SER A 475 34.31 -9.08 9.04
CA SER A 475 34.71 -10.04 10.07
C SER A 475 33.64 -10.36 11.11
N SER A 476 32.48 -9.71 11.06
CA SER A 476 31.39 -9.88 12.03
C SER A 476 30.47 -11.04 11.65
N SER A 477 29.99 -11.77 12.65
CA SER A 477 29.02 -12.85 12.48
C SER A 477 27.63 -12.37 12.08
N LYS A 478 27.33 -11.06 12.22
CA LYS A 478 26.01 -10.48 11.95
C LYS A 478 26.14 -9.14 11.24
N ILE A 479 25.50 -9.07 10.08
CA ILE A 479 25.54 -7.89 9.22
C ILE A 479 24.12 -7.35 9.04
N ILE A 480 23.93 -6.06 9.30
CA ILE A 480 22.68 -5.34 9.10
C ILE A 480 22.89 -4.30 8.00
N PHE A 481 22.04 -4.33 6.98
CA PHE A 481 22.04 -3.34 5.90
C PHE A 481 20.99 -2.28 6.16
N THR A 482 21.43 -1.01 6.23
CA THR A 482 20.55 0.15 6.45
C THR A 482 20.70 1.24 5.40
N SER A 483 21.65 1.14 4.47
CA SER A 483 21.79 2.03 3.32
C SER A 483 20.75 1.74 2.24
N SER A 484 20.22 2.79 1.60
CA SER A 484 19.58 2.67 0.29
C SER A 484 20.66 2.32 -0.73
N LEU A 485 20.75 1.04 -1.06
CA LEU A 485 21.66 0.58 -2.09
C LEU A 485 21.19 1.16 -3.43
N ASN A 486 22.01 2.01 -4.05
CA ASN A 486 21.82 2.36 -5.45
C ASN A 486 21.84 1.06 -6.25
N GLN A 487 20.66 0.62 -6.65
CA GLN A 487 20.40 -0.75 -7.10
C GLN A 487 21.10 -1.15 -8.39
N LEU A 488 21.73 -0.19 -9.06
CA LEU A 488 22.32 -0.45 -10.36
C LEU A 488 23.43 -1.52 -10.27
N ASP A 489 24.11 -1.68 -9.12
CA ASP A 489 25.24 -2.61 -8.99
C ASP A 489 25.46 -3.16 -7.55
N CYS A 490 24.43 -3.69 -6.87
CA CYS A 490 24.65 -4.40 -5.59
C CYS A 490 24.41 -5.92 -5.74
N PRO A 491 25.47 -6.72 -6.01
CA PRO A 491 25.38 -8.19 -6.10
C PRO A 491 24.82 -8.86 -4.84
N LEU A 492 24.88 -8.16 -3.69
CA LEU A 492 24.38 -8.67 -2.41
C LEU A 492 22.84 -8.75 -2.37
N LEU A 493 22.15 -7.94 -3.19
CA LEU A 493 20.69 -7.96 -3.27
C LEU A 493 20.14 -8.97 -4.29
N ASP A 494 20.98 -9.46 -5.21
CA ASP A 494 20.59 -10.43 -6.25
C ASP A 494 20.05 -11.73 -5.63
N ASN A 495 20.51 -12.07 -4.42
CA ASN A 495 20.08 -13.25 -3.68
C ASN A 495 18.80 -13.06 -2.85
N VAL A 496 18.27 -11.85 -2.73
CA VAL A 496 17.19 -11.52 -1.77
C VAL A 496 15.85 -11.19 -2.44
N SER A 497 15.73 -11.35 -3.77
CA SER A 497 14.51 -11.04 -4.55
C SER A 497 13.95 -9.62 -4.29
N LEU A 498 14.80 -8.68 -3.87
CA LEU A 498 14.42 -7.31 -3.56
C LEU A 498 14.47 -6.45 -4.84
N ALA A 499 13.30 -6.16 -5.39
CA ALA A 499 13.15 -5.22 -6.50
C ALA A 499 12.66 -3.86 -5.98
N VAL A 500 13.58 -2.99 -5.58
CA VAL A 500 13.32 -1.54 -5.53
C VAL A 500 13.39 -1.01 -6.98
N GLN A 501 12.75 0.11 -7.32
CA GLN A 501 13.00 0.85 -8.57
C GLN A 501 12.68 2.33 -8.34
N GLY A 502 13.20 3.18 -9.23
CA GLY A 502 13.20 4.63 -9.09
C GLY A 502 11.82 5.27 -8.96
N VAL A 503 11.47 5.63 -7.71
CA VAL A 503 10.44 6.63 -7.41
C VAL A 503 11.14 7.87 -6.86
N LEU A 504 10.94 9.01 -7.51
CA LEU A 504 11.49 10.29 -7.10
C LEU A 504 10.47 11.05 -6.27
N GLY A 505 10.92 11.69 -5.20
CA GLY A 505 10.20 12.77 -4.52
C GLY A 505 10.86 14.11 -4.82
N CYS A 506 10.08 15.18 -4.87
CA CYS A 506 10.61 16.54 -4.92
C CYS A 506 10.81 17.10 -3.52
N TRP A 507 11.79 17.98 -3.37
CA TRP A 507 11.88 18.86 -2.22
C TRP A 507 12.41 20.24 -2.61
N THR A 508 12.08 21.25 -1.82
CA THR A 508 12.60 22.61 -1.96
C THR A 508 12.80 23.26 -0.59
N LYS A 509 13.57 24.34 -0.58
CA LYS A 509 13.83 25.20 0.58
C LYS A 509 13.20 26.57 0.32
N LEU A 510 12.33 27.00 1.21
CA LEU A 510 11.67 28.31 1.16
C LEU A 510 12.10 29.17 2.37
N PRO A 511 12.16 30.51 2.24
CA PRO A 511 12.33 31.38 3.40
C PRO A 511 11.14 31.27 4.36
N ASN A 512 11.40 31.18 5.67
CA ASN A 512 10.36 31.13 6.70
C ASN A 512 9.96 32.55 7.16
N VAL A 513 9.41 33.36 6.25
CA VAL A 513 9.10 34.77 6.50
C VAL A 513 8.05 35.00 7.59
N HIS A 514 7.24 33.98 7.90
CA HIS A 514 6.19 34.01 8.90
C HIS A 514 6.59 33.33 10.23
N LEU A 515 7.85 32.92 10.38
CA LEU A 515 8.38 32.28 11.59
C LEU A 515 7.54 31.09 12.07
N ILE A 516 7.13 30.24 11.12
CA ILE A 516 6.42 28.99 11.42
C ILE A 516 7.32 28.14 12.29
N LYS A 517 6.82 27.72 13.44
CA LYS A 517 7.58 26.94 14.44
C LYS A 517 7.32 25.45 14.41
N ASN A 518 6.15 25.06 13.88
CA ASN A 518 5.68 23.68 13.87
C ASN A 518 5.57 23.17 12.43
N GLY A 519 6.00 21.93 12.21
CA GLY A 519 5.78 21.29 10.91
C GLY A 519 4.32 20.90 10.71
N PHE A 520 3.88 20.91 9.45
CA PHE A 520 2.54 20.52 9.04
C PHE A 520 2.57 19.76 7.71
N LYS A 521 1.46 19.15 7.34
CA LYS A 521 1.28 18.40 6.10
C LYS A 521 0.13 18.98 5.30
N ILE A 522 0.28 19.06 3.98
CA ILE A 522 -0.80 19.41 3.05
C ILE A 522 -1.22 18.14 2.34
N VAL A 523 -2.51 17.80 2.44
CA VAL A 523 -3.07 16.61 1.80
C VAL A 523 -3.42 16.94 0.37
N GLU A 524 -2.94 16.12 -0.55
CA GLU A 524 -3.20 16.28 -1.98
C GLU A 524 -3.68 15.00 -2.65
N LYS A 525 -4.15 15.15 -3.89
CA LYS A 525 -4.46 13.99 -4.73
C LYS A 525 -3.18 13.25 -5.14
N ASP A 526 -3.31 11.97 -5.47
CA ASP A 526 -2.23 11.25 -6.12
C ASP A 526 -1.85 11.91 -7.46
N PRO A 527 -0.56 11.92 -7.84
CA PRO A 527 0.57 11.25 -7.19
C PRO A 527 1.24 12.04 -6.05
N ILE A 528 0.81 13.27 -5.81
CA ILE A 528 1.38 14.16 -4.78
C ILE A 528 1.16 13.55 -3.40
N GLY A 529 -0.07 13.12 -3.12
CA GLY A 529 -0.48 12.39 -1.92
C GLY A 529 -0.44 13.25 -0.65
N VAL A 530 0.77 13.62 -0.21
CA VAL A 530 0.98 14.50 0.95
C VAL A 530 2.27 15.30 0.75
N ILE A 531 2.20 16.61 0.97
CA ILE A 531 3.36 17.49 1.07
C ILE A 531 3.70 17.68 2.55
N ASN A 532 4.93 17.41 2.94
CA ASN A 532 5.46 17.71 4.26
C ASN A 532 6.11 19.09 4.25
N VAL A 533 5.84 19.89 5.28
CA VAL A 533 6.46 21.20 5.51
C VAL A 533 7.11 21.18 6.89
N THR A 534 8.44 21.30 6.91
CA THR A 534 9.25 21.25 8.14
C THR A 534 10.05 22.55 8.30
N PRO A 535 9.90 23.29 9.42
CA PRO A 535 10.79 24.40 9.70
C PRO A 535 12.19 23.89 10.04
N SER A 536 13.21 24.58 9.53
CA SER A 536 14.61 24.30 9.88
C SER A 536 14.85 24.47 11.38
N TYR A 537 15.90 23.85 11.90
CA TYR A 537 16.22 23.93 13.34
C TYR A 537 16.35 25.37 13.85
N ASN A 538 16.92 26.26 13.02
CA ASN A 538 17.08 27.71 13.26
C ASN A 538 15.86 28.56 12.85
N GLU A 539 14.80 27.93 12.36
CA GLU A 539 13.52 28.53 11.97
C GLU A 539 13.63 29.58 10.84
N GLN A 540 14.77 29.67 10.15
CA GLN A 540 14.97 30.60 9.04
C GLN A 540 14.35 30.12 7.72
N TYR A 541 14.16 28.81 7.58
CA TYR A 541 13.71 28.18 6.34
C TYR A 541 12.61 27.15 6.59
N LEU A 542 11.85 26.88 5.54
CA LEU A 542 10.92 25.77 5.45
C LEU A 542 11.45 24.78 4.42
N TYR A 543 11.61 23.53 4.83
CA TYR A 543 11.83 22.43 3.92
C TYR A 543 10.49 21.85 3.52
N VAL A 544 10.22 21.81 2.23
CA VAL A 544 8.97 21.31 1.66
C VAL A 544 9.29 20.08 0.83
N THR A 545 8.60 18.96 1.03
CA THR A 545 8.80 17.73 0.24
C THR A 545 7.50 17.02 -0.08
N GLY A 546 7.38 16.44 -1.27
CA GLY A 546 6.21 15.72 -1.74
C GLY A 546 6.38 15.29 -3.19
N CYS A 547 5.27 15.06 -3.91
CA CYS A 547 5.28 14.74 -5.35
C CYS A 547 6.09 13.51 -5.73
N PHE A 548 5.43 12.35 -5.79
CA PHE A 548 6.09 11.11 -6.19
C PHE A 548 5.96 10.85 -7.69
N ALA A 549 7.03 10.41 -8.33
CA ALA A 549 6.99 10.00 -9.74
C ALA A 549 7.89 8.80 -10.02
N PHE A 550 7.41 7.91 -10.88
CA PHE A 550 8.17 6.76 -11.36
C PHE A 550 9.00 7.12 -12.59
N PHE A 551 10.32 6.98 -12.46
CA PHE A 551 11.30 7.26 -13.51
C PHE A 551 12.03 6.01 -14.02
N GLY A 552 11.74 4.83 -13.46
CA GLY A 552 12.35 3.57 -13.88
C GLY A 552 13.85 3.50 -13.58
N GLN A 553 14.62 2.91 -14.50
CA GLN A 553 16.08 2.72 -14.33
C GLN A 553 16.93 3.81 -14.99
N ARG A 554 16.32 4.83 -15.58
CA ARG A 554 17.00 5.82 -16.44
C ARG A 554 17.82 6.87 -15.68
N GLY A 555 17.73 6.88 -14.36
CA GLY A 555 18.31 7.92 -13.52
C GLY A 555 17.57 9.26 -13.65
N VAL A 556 17.65 10.09 -12.62
CA VAL A 556 16.90 11.35 -12.52
C VAL A 556 17.35 12.37 -13.57
N VAL A 557 18.65 12.38 -13.89
CA VAL A 557 19.32 13.41 -14.71
C VAL A 557 18.91 13.34 -16.20
N GLN A 558 18.36 12.22 -16.67
CA GLN A 558 18.06 12.00 -18.09
C GLN A 558 16.58 12.26 -18.46
N SER A 559 15.74 12.71 -17.53
CA SER A 559 14.31 12.92 -17.80
C SER A 559 14.01 14.40 -18.13
N PRO A 560 13.71 14.76 -19.40
CA PRO A 560 13.25 16.12 -19.75
C PRO A 560 11.88 16.46 -19.12
N TYR A 561 11.22 15.47 -18.53
CA TYR A 561 9.90 15.56 -17.91
C TYR A 561 9.97 15.82 -16.39
N LEU A 562 11.17 15.91 -15.81
CA LEU A 562 11.35 16.31 -14.41
C LEU A 562 10.73 17.68 -14.13
N ASN A 563 10.79 18.59 -15.12
CA ASN A 563 10.18 19.90 -15.02
C ASN A 563 8.66 19.83 -14.79
N GLN A 564 7.94 18.85 -15.34
CA GLN A 564 6.49 18.71 -15.08
C GLN A 564 6.19 18.37 -13.62
N LEU A 565 7.03 17.54 -13.00
CA LEU A 565 6.91 17.20 -11.58
C LEU A 565 7.25 18.40 -10.69
N ILE A 566 8.27 19.17 -11.08
CA ILE A 566 8.67 20.41 -10.42
C ILE A 566 7.57 21.46 -10.53
N ASP A 567 7.01 21.68 -11.72
CA ASP A 567 5.93 22.64 -11.95
C ASP A 567 4.67 22.26 -11.15
N LEU A 568 4.30 20.98 -11.15
CA LEU A 568 3.20 20.47 -10.32
C LEU A 568 3.46 20.74 -8.83
N PHE A 569 4.69 20.48 -8.36
CA PHE A 569 5.09 20.70 -6.98
C PHE A 569 5.08 22.19 -6.57
N TYR A 570 5.52 23.10 -7.43
CA TYR A 570 5.48 24.55 -7.15
C TYR A 570 4.10 25.18 -7.33
N SER A 571 3.23 24.58 -8.15
CA SER A 571 1.85 25.04 -8.34
C SER A 571 0.94 24.73 -7.14
N THR A 572 1.32 23.73 -6.34
CA THR A 572 0.65 23.33 -5.10
C THR A 572 1.23 24.10 -3.94
#